data_AF-A0AAD8AQI7-F1
#
_entry.id   AF-A0AAD8AQI7-F1
#
_cell.length_a   1.000
_cell.length_b   1.000
_cell.length_c   1.000
_cell.angle_alpha   90.00
_cell.angle_beta   90.00
_cell.angle_gamma   90.00
#
_symmetry.space_group_name_H-M   'P 1'
#
loop_
_entity.id
_entity.type
_entity.pdbx_description
1 polymer ?
#
loop_
_entity_poly.entity_id
_entity_poly.type
_entity_poly.pdbx_seq_one_letter_code
_entity_poly.pdbx_strand_id
1 'polypeptide(L)'
;MNILNSLRPCAISAMNRGMANWTICLMKFCRIAPKEKSLFAAKMFFTAKLVKAEHSVFESKQNSANGLKTKYRPDGTYLIAGGFGGLGVATAAHLIAEGAGNIILIGRHQPEEAAQQEIEKLRENGAQISAVIADISDLAAITSALAEIEIKFPPIKGIIQAAGVLSDSVIDNLDASRLRQVLLPKVGGTWNLHYLTRDAELDFFVFYSSVAAMLGSPGQAAHAAANSFMDALAFHRRRSNLTALSVNWGPWKDAGKASNNSLSKALTERGLDGISSADAFDIFDELIAAEATHIGIFSLKPQKWLEYYPHLKDSGYLSELDPKFKETLTEVKSGKSLMDDLLAVLPRERRNMLIKTIKYQAAKVLGMNIDKLDSKIPLQNYGLDSLRALEFRNALEKLTQRKISAVVCWKYPTVEQLGGFLAQLLEVETETSQAEAPKAGNKRSEGNFNDIRSLSEAETLDLLQKKLEALK
;
A
#
# COMPACT_ATOMS: atom_id res chain seq x y z
N MET A 1 15.70 -22.56 -19.92
CA MET A 1 15.27 -21.27 -20.50
C MET A 1 15.27 -20.23 -19.37
N ASN A 2 16.15 -19.23 -19.44
CA ASN A 2 16.58 -18.39 -18.31
C ASN A 2 15.43 -17.69 -17.57
N ILE A 3 15.18 -18.09 -16.31
CA ILE A 3 14.22 -17.48 -15.37
C ILE A 3 14.52 -15.98 -15.15
N LEU A 4 15.80 -15.58 -15.25
CA LEU A 4 16.20 -14.17 -15.20
C LEU A 4 15.68 -13.37 -16.42
N ASN A 5 15.52 -14.00 -17.58
CA ASN A 5 14.99 -13.34 -18.78
C ASN A 5 13.46 -13.18 -18.77
N SER A 6 12.72 -13.93 -17.95
CA SER A 6 11.30 -13.68 -17.71
C SER A 6 11.07 -12.67 -16.58
N LEU A 7 11.98 -12.57 -15.61
CA LEU A 7 11.90 -11.59 -14.52
C LEU A 7 12.37 -10.18 -14.95
N ARG A 8 13.34 -10.05 -15.87
CA ARG A 8 13.85 -8.74 -16.34
C ARG A 8 12.77 -7.85 -17.01
N PRO A 9 11.95 -8.34 -17.97
CA PRO A 9 10.85 -7.57 -18.53
C PRO A 9 9.75 -7.29 -17.50
N CYS A 10 9.50 -8.21 -16.57
CA CYS A 10 8.52 -8.02 -15.49
C CYS A 10 8.98 -6.98 -14.45
N ALA A 11 10.27 -6.89 -14.14
CA ALA A 11 10.82 -5.86 -13.24
C ALA A 11 10.77 -4.46 -13.85
N ILE A 12 11.06 -4.34 -15.16
CA ILE A 12 10.99 -3.07 -15.89
C ILE A 12 9.52 -2.66 -16.17
N SER A 13 8.63 -3.63 -16.43
CA SER A 13 7.19 -3.38 -16.56
C SER A 13 6.50 -3.13 -15.21
N ALA A 14 7.06 -3.54 -14.08
CA ALA A 14 6.47 -3.37 -12.74
C ALA A 14 6.39 -1.91 -12.29
N MET A 15 7.25 -1.04 -12.83
CA MET A 15 7.12 0.41 -12.61
C MET A 15 5.86 0.99 -13.28
N ASN A 16 5.28 0.32 -14.29
CA ASN A 16 4.18 0.85 -15.09
C ASN A 16 2.89 0.00 -15.12
N ARG A 17 2.90 -1.28 -14.69
CA ARG A 17 1.71 -2.15 -14.72
C ARG A 17 1.65 -3.14 -13.52
N GLY A 18 0.92 -2.76 -12.46
CA GLY A 18 0.16 -3.62 -11.52
C GLY A 18 0.84 -4.76 -10.74
N MET A 19 0.64 -4.80 -9.41
CA MET A 19 1.12 -5.84 -8.47
C MET A 19 0.74 -7.30 -8.84
N ALA A 20 -0.35 -7.50 -9.59
CA ALA A 20 -0.92 -8.82 -9.88
C ALA A 20 0.00 -9.79 -10.63
N ASN A 21 0.76 -9.31 -11.63
CA ASN A 21 1.67 -10.16 -12.41
C ASN A 21 2.87 -10.64 -11.58
N TRP A 22 3.24 -9.86 -10.57
CA TRP A 22 4.39 -10.12 -9.73
C TRP A 22 4.10 -11.26 -8.74
N THR A 23 2.91 -11.27 -8.13
CA THR A 23 2.54 -12.33 -7.18
C THR A 23 2.42 -13.70 -7.84
N ILE A 24 1.92 -13.80 -9.07
CA ILE A 24 1.86 -15.08 -9.80
C ILE A 24 3.26 -15.66 -10.01
N CYS A 25 4.22 -14.81 -10.35
CA CYS A 25 5.62 -15.22 -10.53
C CYS A 25 6.22 -15.73 -9.21
N LEU A 26 5.97 -15.05 -8.09
CA LEU A 26 6.38 -15.51 -6.76
C LEU A 26 5.76 -16.86 -6.41
N MET A 27 4.45 -17.02 -6.63
CA MET A 27 3.75 -18.28 -6.36
C MET A 27 4.27 -19.43 -7.22
N LYS A 28 4.56 -19.19 -8.50
CA LYS A 28 5.22 -20.18 -9.37
C LYS A 28 6.61 -20.56 -8.83
N PHE A 29 7.39 -19.57 -8.41
CA PHE A 29 8.73 -19.77 -7.88
C PHE A 29 8.73 -20.59 -6.58
N CYS A 30 7.74 -20.35 -5.72
CA CYS A 30 7.51 -21.11 -4.49
C CYS A 30 6.73 -22.42 -4.70
N ARG A 31 6.51 -22.86 -5.94
CA ARG A 31 5.82 -24.11 -6.31
C ARG A 31 4.38 -24.25 -5.76
N ILE A 32 3.68 -23.13 -5.59
CA ILE A 32 2.24 -23.13 -5.25
C ILE A 32 1.42 -23.66 -6.46
N ALA A 33 0.31 -24.37 -6.22
CA ALA A 33 -0.41 -25.13 -7.26
C ALA A 33 -1.11 -24.23 -8.32
N PRO A 34 -1.31 -24.70 -9.58
CA PRO A 34 -1.80 -23.85 -10.68
C PRO A 34 -3.26 -23.38 -10.57
N LYS A 35 -4.17 -24.20 -10.03
CA LYS A 35 -5.61 -23.84 -9.89
C LYS A 35 -5.84 -22.65 -8.95
N GLU A 36 -4.90 -22.40 -8.04
CA GLU A 36 -4.97 -21.33 -7.04
C GLU A 36 -4.41 -19.98 -7.56
N LYS A 37 -3.61 -20.01 -8.63
CA LYS A 37 -2.92 -18.82 -9.20
C LYS A 37 -3.85 -17.86 -9.93
N SER A 38 -4.86 -18.38 -10.62
CA SER A 38 -5.80 -17.59 -11.43
C SER A 38 -6.76 -16.76 -10.57
N LEU A 39 -7.16 -17.27 -9.40
CA LEU A 39 -8.02 -16.54 -8.45
C LEU A 39 -7.31 -15.35 -7.81
N PHE A 40 -6.02 -15.49 -7.52
CA PHE A 40 -5.22 -14.46 -6.82
C PHE A 40 -4.90 -13.26 -7.71
N ALA A 41 -4.65 -13.49 -9.01
CA ALA A 41 -4.20 -12.47 -9.96
C ALA A 41 -5.27 -11.45 -10.35
N ALA A 42 -6.55 -11.84 -10.37
CA ALA A 42 -7.59 -11.08 -11.04
C ALA A 42 -8.04 -9.80 -10.29
N LYS A 43 -7.53 -9.50 -9.07
CA LYS A 43 -8.15 -8.49 -8.18
C LYS A 43 -7.19 -7.59 -7.39
N MET A 44 -5.98 -7.27 -7.88
CA MET A 44 -5.04 -6.41 -7.12
C MET A 44 -4.79 -5.04 -7.77
N PHE A 45 -5.62 -4.07 -7.38
CA PHE A 45 -5.35 -2.64 -7.46
C PHE A 45 -5.70 -2.04 -6.09
N PHE A 46 -4.75 -1.32 -5.47
CA PHE A 46 -4.93 -0.72 -4.15
C PHE A 46 -4.40 0.71 -4.16
N THR A 47 -5.11 1.60 -3.46
CA THR A 47 -4.69 2.98 -3.18
C THR A 47 -4.35 3.05 -1.70
N ALA A 48 -3.10 3.39 -1.36
CA ALA A 48 -2.70 3.64 0.03
C ALA A 48 -2.82 5.15 0.34
N LYS A 49 -3.13 5.49 1.59
CA LYS A 49 -3.18 6.86 2.09
C LYS A 49 -2.24 6.97 3.29
N LEU A 50 -1.30 7.91 3.24
CA LEU A 50 -0.48 8.24 4.40
C LEU A 50 -1.34 9.01 5.42
N VAL A 51 -1.36 8.53 6.65
CA VAL A 51 -2.01 9.21 7.78
C VAL A 51 -0.95 9.42 8.84
N LYS A 52 -0.76 10.68 9.27
CA LYS A 52 0.07 10.95 10.44
C LYS A 52 -0.70 10.42 11.65
N ALA A 53 -0.16 9.40 12.31
CA ALA A 53 -0.67 8.99 13.61
C ALA A 53 -0.25 10.06 14.63
N GLU A 54 -1.22 10.84 15.09
CA GLU A 54 -1.17 11.39 16.44
C GLU A 54 -1.81 10.31 17.33
N HIS A 55 -1.38 10.15 18.59
CA HIS A 55 -1.83 9.07 19.50
C HIS A 55 -3.37 8.90 19.58
N SER A 56 -4.17 9.81 19.03
CA SER A 56 -5.62 9.87 19.04
C SER A 56 -6.35 9.27 17.81
N VAL A 57 -5.67 8.70 16.80
CA VAL A 57 -6.39 8.25 15.57
C VAL A 57 -7.38 7.10 15.82
N PHE A 58 -7.24 6.33 16.90
CA PHE A 58 -8.15 5.23 17.25
C PHE A 58 -9.22 5.58 18.32
N GLU A 59 -9.37 6.86 18.71
CA GLU A 59 -10.38 7.28 19.72
C GLU A 59 -11.86 7.12 19.29
N SER A 60 -12.17 6.57 18.10
CA SER A 60 -13.57 6.38 17.67
C SER A 60 -14.02 4.92 17.67
N LYS A 61 -14.04 4.28 18.86
CA LYS A 61 -15.00 3.20 19.23
C LYS A 61 -14.95 2.75 20.69
N GLN A 62 -14.35 3.51 21.61
CA GLN A 62 -14.59 3.28 23.05
C GLN A 62 -15.94 3.88 23.46
N ASN A 63 -17.02 3.23 23.02
CA ASN A 63 -18.33 3.37 23.66
C ASN A 63 -19.09 2.05 23.55
N SER A 64 -18.55 1.02 24.20
CA SER A 64 -19.39 0.11 24.96
C SER A 64 -18.61 -0.34 26.19
N ALA A 65 -18.87 0.33 27.31
CA ALA A 65 -18.67 -0.25 28.62
C ALA A 65 -19.56 -1.50 28.71
N ASN A 66 -18.99 -2.66 28.40
CA ASN A 66 -19.51 -3.98 28.75
C ASN A 66 -18.28 -4.87 28.94
N GLY A 67 -18.19 -5.50 30.13
CA GLY A 67 -17.06 -6.21 30.72
C GLY A 67 -15.95 -6.65 29.77
N LEU A 68 -14.70 -6.29 30.13
CA LEU A 68 -13.46 -6.69 29.47
C LEU A 68 -13.48 -8.18 29.09
N LYS A 69 -13.88 -8.49 27.85
CA LYS A 69 -13.48 -9.73 27.22
C LYS A 69 -11.98 -9.59 27.02
N THR A 70 -11.20 -10.46 27.65
CA THR A 70 -9.77 -10.54 27.38
C THR A 70 -9.58 -10.71 25.87
N LYS A 71 -8.76 -9.85 25.29
CA LYS A 71 -8.53 -9.82 23.84
C LYS A 71 -7.98 -11.16 23.34
N TYR A 72 -7.16 -11.80 24.17
CA TYR A 72 -6.69 -13.17 23.99
C TYR A 72 -7.42 -14.10 24.96
N ARG A 73 -7.56 -15.35 24.56
CA ARG A 73 -8.35 -16.35 25.27
C ARG A 73 -7.42 -17.30 26.05
N PRO A 74 -7.69 -17.54 27.33
CA PRO A 74 -6.96 -18.53 28.13
C PRO A 74 -7.15 -19.97 27.63
N ASP A 75 -8.23 -20.26 26.90
CA ASP A 75 -8.54 -21.57 26.31
C ASP A 75 -8.10 -21.69 24.85
N GLY A 76 -7.34 -20.72 24.33
CA GLY A 76 -6.85 -20.70 22.95
C GLY A 76 -5.38 -21.10 22.80
N THR A 77 -5.03 -21.53 21.59
CA THR A 77 -3.64 -21.77 21.17
C THR A 77 -3.20 -20.72 20.13
N TYR A 78 -2.00 -20.17 20.31
CA TYR A 78 -1.43 -19.11 19.49
C TYR A 78 -0.12 -19.56 18.86
N LEU A 79 -0.09 -19.63 17.53
CA LEU A 79 1.09 -20.07 16.78
C LEU A 79 1.94 -18.88 16.36
N ILE A 80 3.23 -18.91 16.67
CA ILE A 80 4.19 -17.89 16.25
C ILE A 80 5.25 -18.56 15.36
N ALA A 81 5.09 -18.40 14.05
CA ALA A 81 6.09 -18.83 13.09
C ALA A 81 7.26 -17.83 13.06
N GLY A 82 8.49 -18.35 13.09
CA GLY A 82 9.66 -17.54 13.41
C GLY A 82 9.77 -17.26 14.91
N GLY A 83 9.17 -18.12 15.74
CA GLY A 83 9.00 -17.91 17.18
C GLY A 83 10.29 -17.79 17.98
N PHE A 84 11.40 -18.34 17.48
CA PHE A 84 12.71 -18.23 18.15
C PHE A 84 13.49 -16.96 17.81
N GLY A 85 13.01 -16.15 16.85
CA GLY A 85 13.61 -14.84 16.55
C GLY A 85 13.19 -13.79 17.58
N GLY A 86 13.96 -12.70 17.71
CA GLY A 86 13.67 -11.65 18.70
C GLY A 86 12.24 -11.09 18.65
N LEU A 87 11.68 -10.89 17.45
CA LEU A 87 10.27 -10.47 17.32
C LEU A 87 9.29 -11.56 17.74
N GLY A 88 9.60 -12.83 17.47
CA GLY A 88 8.76 -13.97 17.85
C GLY A 88 8.68 -14.13 19.37
N VAL A 89 9.82 -14.07 20.05
CA VAL A 89 9.92 -14.12 21.51
C VAL A 89 9.23 -12.92 22.17
N ALA A 90 9.47 -11.69 21.66
CA ALA A 90 8.79 -10.50 22.17
C ALA A 90 7.26 -10.59 22.00
N THR A 91 6.80 -11.12 20.87
CA THR A 91 5.36 -11.34 20.63
C THR A 91 4.79 -12.38 21.59
N ALA A 92 5.53 -13.46 21.86
CA ALA A 92 5.13 -14.48 22.82
C ALA A 92 4.93 -13.88 24.22
N ALA A 93 5.91 -13.12 24.69
CA ALA A 93 5.87 -12.45 25.98
C ALA A 93 4.66 -11.50 26.08
N HIS A 94 4.40 -10.71 25.04
CA HIS A 94 3.24 -9.82 24.97
C HIS A 94 1.91 -10.59 25.08
N LEU A 95 1.72 -11.61 24.25
CA LEU A 95 0.47 -12.39 24.26
C LEU A 95 0.21 -13.06 25.62
N ILE A 96 1.26 -13.57 26.27
CA ILE A 96 1.17 -14.17 27.61
C ILE A 96 0.75 -13.12 28.64
N ALA A 97 1.37 -11.93 28.62
CA ALA A 97 1.03 -10.85 29.52
C ALA A 97 -0.44 -10.41 29.37
N GLU A 98 -0.97 -10.45 28.15
CA GLU A 98 -2.35 -10.12 27.82
C GLU A 98 -3.35 -11.29 27.98
N GLY A 99 -2.93 -12.41 28.59
CA GLY A 99 -3.80 -13.51 28.99
C GLY A 99 -4.01 -14.62 27.94
N ALA A 100 -3.14 -14.73 26.94
CA ALA A 100 -3.15 -15.87 26.03
C ALA A 100 -2.86 -17.19 26.76
N GLY A 101 -3.65 -18.22 26.45
CA GLY A 101 -3.53 -19.54 27.09
C GLY A 101 -2.25 -20.30 26.74
N ASN A 102 -2.14 -20.75 25.48
CA ASN A 102 -1.06 -21.62 25.02
C ASN A 102 -0.29 -20.94 23.87
N ILE A 103 1.03 -20.84 23.99
CA ILE A 103 1.90 -20.31 22.94
C ILE A 103 2.71 -21.45 22.31
N ILE A 104 2.68 -21.54 20.98
CA ILE A 104 3.52 -22.47 20.21
C ILE A 104 4.50 -21.67 19.37
N LEU A 105 5.79 -21.77 19.69
CA LEU A 105 6.87 -21.14 18.95
C LEU A 105 7.38 -22.12 17.89
N ILE A 106 7.23 -21.75 16.61
CA ILE A 106 7.67 -22.58 15.49
C ILE A 106 8.93 -21.98 14.86
N GLY A 107 9.98 -22.78 14.73
CA GLY A 107 11.21 -22.41 14.04
C GLY A 107 11.91 -23.60 13.40
N ARG A 108 12.88 -23.31 12.52
CA ARG A 108 13.58 -24.34 11.72
C ARG A 108 14.71 -25.06 12.46
N HIS A 109 15.25 -24.40 13.48
CA HIS A 109 16.37 -24.88 14.28
C HIS A 109 16.03 -24.66 15.74
N GLN A 110 16.81 -25.28 16.63
CA GLN A 110 16.70 -24.99 18.06
C GLN A 110 16.88 -23.48 18.32
N PRO A 111 16.19 -22.92 19.33
CA PRO A 111 16.39 -21.55 19.74
C PRO A 111 17.85 -21.33 20.17
N GLU A 112 18.40 -20.17 19.81
CA GLU A 112 19.71 -19.74 20.31
C GLU A 112 19.64 -19.50 21.82
N GLU A 113 20.79 -19.50 22.50
CA GLU A 113 20.87 -19.43 23.96
C GLU A 113 20.05 -18.28 24.56
N ALA A 114 20.15 -17.08 23.99
CA ALA A 114 19.38 -15.91 24.46
C ALA A 114 17.86 -16.10 24.32
N ALA A 115 17.40 -16.69 23.20
CA ALA A 115 15.98 -16.98 23.01
C ALA A 115 15.51 -18.10 23.95
N GLN A 116 16.33 -19.13 24.15
CA GLN A 116 16.04 -20.23 25.07
C GLN A 116 15.91 -19.75 26.52
N GLN A 117 16.81 -18.88 26.97
CA GLN A 117 16.76 -18.27 28.30
C GLN A 117 15.46 -17.49 28.51
N GLU A 118 15.04 -16.70 27.52
CA GLU A 118 13.82 -15.91 27.62
C GLU A 118 12.55 -16.78 27.61
N ILE A 119 12.52 -17.82 26.76
CA ILE A 119 11.44 -18.80 26.76
C ILE A 119 11.32 -19.49 28.12
N GLU A 120 12.44 -19.83 28.75
CA GLU A 120 12.43 -20.51 30.04
C GLU A 120 11.95 -19.58 31.17
N LYS A 121 12.39 -18.32 31.20
CA LYS A 121 11.84 -17.33 32.15
C LYS A 121 10.33 -17.19 32.04
N LEU A 122 9.80 -17.17 30.82
CA LEU A 122 8.35 -17.09 30.62
C LEU A 122 7.64 -18.35 31.16
N ARG A 123 8.22 -19.54 30.98
CA ARG A 123 7.69 -20.79 31.56
C ARG A 123 7.77 -20.81 33.09
N GLU A 124 8.85 -20.34 33.67
CA GLU A 124 9.02 -20.20 35.13
C GLU A 124 7.94 -19.29 35.74
N ASN A 125 7.49 -18.28 34.99
CA ASN A 125 6.38 -17.41 35.34
C ASN A 125 4.98 -18.03 35.08
N GLY A 126 4.91 -19.32 34.76
CA GLY A 126 3.67 -20.09 34.62
C GLY A 126 3.09 -20.14 33.20
N ALA A 127 3.78 -19.58 32.20
CA ALA A 127 3.27 -19.58 30.83
C ALA A 127 3.36 -20.96 30.17
N GLN A 128 2.32 -21.34 29.42
CA GLN A 128 2.31 -22.58 28.64
C GLN A 128 2.95 -22.34 27.27
N ILE A 129 4.25 -22.61 27.15
CA ILE A 129 5.02 -22.42 25.91
C ILE A 129 5.59 -23.73 25.40
N SER A 130 5.22 -24.13 24.19
CA SER A 130 5.84 -25.24 23.46
C SER A 130 6.71 -24.75 22.31
N ALA A 131 7.92 -25.31 22.19
CA ALA A 131 8.82 -25.05 21.08
C ALA A 131 8.72 -26.20 20.07
N VAL A 132 8.41 -25.87 18.81
CA VAL A 132 8.23 -26.84 17.73
C VAL A 132 9.26 -26.58 16.64
N ILE A 133 10.02 -27.61 16.29
CA ILE A 133 11.00 -27.55 15.21
C ILE A 133 10.33 -27.97 13.90
N ALA A 134 9.96 -27.00 13.07
CA ALA A 134 9.39 -27.23 11.75
C ALA A 134 9.70 -26.06 10.80
N ASP A 135 10.00 -26.37 9.55
CA ASP A 135 10.05 -25.37 8.48
C ASP A 135 8.66 -25.16 7.91
N ILE A 136 8.08 -23.98 8.16
CA ILE A 136 6.76 -23.63 7.63
C ILE A 136 6.70 -23.66 6.09
N SER A 137 7.84 -23.53 5.40
CA SER A 137 7.91 -23.59 3.93
C SER A 137 7.95 -25.03 3.40
N ASP A 138 8.19 -26.01 4.27
CA ASP A 138 7.99 -27.44 3.98
C ASP A 138 6.56 -27.84 4.37
N LEU A 139 5.75 -28.11 3.35
CA LEU A 139 4.33 -28.44 3.53
C LEU A 139 4.14 -29.70 4.38
N ALA A 140 4.98 -30.72 4.23
CA ALA A 140 4.84 -31.97 4.97
C ALA A 140 5.18 -31.76 6.45
N ALA A 141 6.27 -31.04 6.73
CA ALA A 141 6.71 -30.74 8.08
C ALA A 141 5.65 -29.94 8.86
N ILE A 142 5.12 -28.87 8.27
CA ILE A 142 4.11 -28.04 8.93
C ILE A 142 2.75 -28.75 9.05
N THR A 143 2.38 -29.61 8.10
CA THR A 143 1.17 -30.44 8.21
C THR A 143 1.26 -31.38 9.42
N SER A 144 2.40 -32.08 9.57
CA SER A 144 2.62 -32.96 10.72
C SER A 144 2.61 -32.19 12.04
N ALA A 145 3.27 -31.03 12.08
CA ALA A 145 3.31 -30.19 13.27
C ALA A 145 1.92 -29.69 13.69
N LEU A 146 1.10 -29.23 12.74
CA LEU A 146 -0.27 -28.78 13.04
C LEU A 146 -1.16 -29.91 13.54
N ALA A 147 -1.08 -31.10 12.94
CA ALA A 147 -1.83 -32.26 13.39
C ALA A 147 -1.46 -32.66 14.84
N GLU A 148 -0.18 -32.60 15.19
CA GLU A 148 0.25 -32.84 16.59
C GLU A 148 -0.26 -31.77 17.56
N ILE A 149 -0.27 -30.50 17.12
CA ILE A 149 -0.75 -29.39 17.95
C ILE A 149 -2.25 -29.54 18.22
N GLU A 150 -3.04 -29.88 17.21
CA GLU A 150 -4.49 -30.09 17.34
C GLU A 150 -4.85 -31.24 18.29
N ILE A 151 -3.99 -32.25 18.41
CA ILE A 151 -4.18 -33.36 19.35
C ILE A 151 -3.83 -32.95 20.79
N LYS A 152 -2.78 -32.15 20.96
CA LYS A 152 -2.16 -31.89 22.28
C LYS A 152 -2.71 -30.64 22.97
N PHE A 153 -3.22 -29.67 22.22
CA PHE A 153 -3.57 -28.34 22.73
C PHE A 153 -5.01 -27.96 22.39
N PRO A 154 -5.57 -26.95 23.09
CA PRO A 154 -6.85 -26.36 22.71
C PRO A 154 -6.83 -25.80 21.27
N PRO A 155 -8.00 -25.46 20.70
CA PRO A 155 -8.10 -24.96 19.34
C PRO A 155 -7.19 -23.77 19.05
N ILE A 156 -6.62 -23.74 17.84
CA ILE A 156 -5.82 -22.61 17.38
C ILE A 156 -6.75 -21.39 17.20
N LYS A 157 -6.44 -20.30 17.89
CA LYS A 157 -7.20 -19.03 17.83
C LYS A 157 -6.42 -17.90 17.22
N GLY A 158 -5.09 -17.98 17.16
CA GLY A 158 -4.29 -16.95 16.51
C GLY A 158 -3.04 -17.49 15.85
N ILE A 159 -2.67 -16.87 14.73
CA ILE A 159 -1.43 -17.17 14.02
C ILE A 159 -0.68 -15.87 13.75
N ILE A 160 0.58 -15.82 14.16
CA ILE A 160 1.52 -14.75 13.83
C ILE A 160 2.62 -15.34 12.95
N GLN A 161 2.80 -14.74 11.78
CA GLN A 161 3.85 -15.09 10.87
C GLN A 161 4.96 -14.03 10.88
N ALA A 162 5.98 -14.29 11.71
CA ALA A 162 7.20 -13.50 11.85
C ALA A 162 8.45 -14.15 11.22
N ALA A 163 8.32 -15.34 10.63
CA ALA A 163 9.42 -16.03 9.98
C ALA A 163 9.91 -15.25 8.75
N GLY A 164 11.21 -15.07 8.67
CA GLY A 164 11.85 -14.40 7.55
C GLY A 164 13.36 -14.43 7.66
N VAL A 165 14.02 -14.35 6.51
CA VAL A 165 15.46 -14.22 6.40
C VAL A 165 15.76 -13.02 5.51
N LEU A 166 16.81 -12.29 5.84
CA LEU A 166 17.38 -11.24 5.00
C LEU A 166 18.56 -11.81 4.24
N SER A 167 18.65 -11.49 2.96
CA SER A 167 19.78 -11.82 2.08
C SER A 167 19.93 -10.65 1.12
N ASP A 168 20.43 -9.55 1.67
CA ASP A 168 20.49 -8.27 0.97
C ASP A 168 21.47 -8.36 -0.20
N SER A 169 21.00 -7.93 -1.38
CA SER A 169 21.75 -7.90 -2.62
C SER A 169 21.12 -6.90 -3.58
N VAL A 170 21.95 -6.17 -4.32
CA VAL A 170 21.49 -5.38 -5.46
C VAL A 170 20.87 -6.30 -6.52
N ILE A 171 19.93 -5.78 -7.31
CA ILE A 171 19.17 -6.57 -8.29
C ILE A 171 20.10 -7.31 -9.27
N ASP A 172 21.20 -6.66 -9.68
CA ASP A 172 22.18 -7.23 -10.61
C ASP A 172 22.90 -8.48 -10.05
N ASN A 173 22.97 -8.58 -8.73
CA ASN A 173 23.60 -9.68 -8.00
C ASN A 173 22.57 -10.61 -7.32
N LEU A 174 21.28 -10.54 -7.71
CA LEU A 174 20.28 -11.49 -7.24
C LEU A 174 20.29 -12.74 -8.10
N ASP A 175 20.62 -13.86 -7.48
CA ASP A 175 20.48 -15.19 -8.06
C ASP A 175 19.25 -15.93 -7.54
N ALA A 176 18.92 -17.06 -8.17
CA ALA A 176 17.77 -17.86 -7.80
C ALA A 176 17.88 -18.46 -6.38
N SER A 177 19.08 -18.75 -5.89
CA SER A 177 19.29 -19.32 -4.55
C SER A 177 18.94 -18.29 -3.48
N ARG A 178 19.46 -17.06 -3.61
CA ARG A 178 19.17 -15.93 -2.72
C ARG A 178 17.70 -15.55 -2.73
N LEU A 179 17.09 -15.49 -3.92
CA LEU A 179 15.64 -15.26 -4.04
C LEU A 179 14.86 -16.34 -3.31
N ARG A 180 15.23 -17.62 -3.47
CA ARG A 180 14.56 -18.74 -2.81
C ARG A 180 14.69 -18.67 -1.30
N GLN A 181 15.87 -18.35 -0.80
CA GLN A 181 16.14 -18.20 0.62
C GLN A 181 15.24 -17.14 1.29
N VAL A 182 15.00 -16.02 0.60
CA VAL A 182 14.19 -14.91 1.15
C VAL A 182 12.69 -15.14 0.93
N LEU A 183 12.31 -15.64 -0.25
CA LEU A 183 10.91 -15.81 -0.62
C LEU A 183 10.25 -17.00 0.07
N LEU A 184 10.93 -18.15 0.21
CA LEU A 184 10.30 -19.36 0.75
C LEU A 184 9.64 -19.18 2.12
N PRO A 185 10.29 -18.63 3.16
CA PRO A 185 9.66 -18.52 4.48
C PRO A 185 8.44 -17.58 4.46
N LYS A 186 8.50 -16.43 3.76
CA LYS A 186 7.45 -15.40 3.76
C LYS A 186 6.36 -15.61 2.71
N VAL A 187 6.66 -16.27 1.60
CA VAL A 187 5.70 -16.57 0.53
C VAL A 187 5.18 -18.00 0.70
N GLY A 188 6.05 -18.99 0.55
CA GLY A 188 5.68 -20.40 0.65
C GLY A 188 5.17 -20.76 2.04
N GLY A 189 5.89 -20.37 3.09
CA GLY A 189 5.51 -20.67 4.47
C GLY A 189 4.18 -20.03 4.88
N THR A 190 4.00 -18.76 4.53
CA THR A 190 2.73 -18.06 4.80
C THR A 190 1.57 -18.64 4.00
N TRP A 191 1.81 -19.07 2.76
CA TRP A 191 0.80 -19.76 1.96
C TRP A 191 0.40 -21.11 2.58
N ASN A 192 1.37 -21.90 3.03
CA ASN A 192 1.11 -23.19 3.69
C ASN A 192 0.26 -22.99 4.95
N LEU A 193 0.64 -22.03 5.80
CA LEU A 193 -0.16 -21.68 6.98
C LEU A 193 -1.56 -21.24 6.59
N HIS A 194 -1.70 -20.35 5.59
CA HIS A 194 -3.02 -19.95 5.09
C HIS A 194 -3.84 -21.15 4.66
N TYR A 195 -3.29 -22.02 3.79
CA TYR A 195 -3.97 -23.16 3.18
C TYR A 195 -4.44 -24.20 4.21
N LEU A 196 -3.57 -24.55 5.15
CA LEU A 196 -3.82 -25.58 6.17
C LEU A 196 -4.75 -25.11 7.29
N THR A 197 -4.93 -23.79 7.45
CA THR A 197 -5.75 -23.22 8.53
C THR A 197 -6.97 -22.44 8.01
N ARG A 198 -7.40 -22.70 6.77
CA ARG A 198 -8.57 -22.01 6.18
C ARG A 198 -9.87 -22.30 6.91
N ASP A 199 -10.00 -23.52 7.41
CA ASP A 199 -11.20 -24.00 8.08
C ASP A 199 -11.13 -23.80 9.61
N ALA A 200 -10.01 -23.26 10.12
CA ALA A 200 -9.85 -22.94 11.53
C ALA A 200 -10.56 -21.62 11.88
N GLU A 201 -11.35 -21.63 12.95
CA GLU A 201 -11.98 -20.42 13.50
C GLU A 201 -10.97 -19.58 14.29
N LEU A 202 -10.18 -18.80 13.55
CA LEU A 202 -9.17 -17.89 14.09
C LEU A 202 -9.79 -16.55 14.50
N ASP A 203 -9.37 -16.03 15.66
CA ASP A 203 -9.61 -14.65 16.07
C ASP A 203 -8.76 -13.69 15.23
N PHE A 204 -7.50 -14.05 14.96
CA PHE A 204 -6.62 -13.26 14.09
C PHE A 204 -5.58 -14.10 13.35
N PHE A 205 -5.13 -13.56 12.22
CA PHE A 205 -3.98 -14.05 11.48
C PHE A 205 -3.12 -12.85 11.09
N VAL A 206 -1.98 -12.65 11.77
CA VAL A 206 -1.12 -11.50 11.53
C VAL A 206 0.13 -11.87 10.73
N PHE A 207 0.45 -11.07 9.74
CA PHE A 207 1.69 -11.13 8.98
C PHE A 207 2.62 -10.00 9.39
N TYR A 208 3.83 -10.34 9.86
CA TYR A 208 4.86 -9.34 10.12
C TYR A 208 5.57 -9.01 8.82
N SER A 209 4.96 -8.07 8.10
CA SER A 209 5.51 -7.45 6.90
C SER A 209 6.53 -6.37 7.29
N SER A 210 7.07 -5.66 6.30
CA SER A 210 8.07 -4.62 6.53
C SER A 210 7.72 -3.36 5.76
N VAL A 211 8.08 -2.20 6.31
CA VAL A 211 8.03 -0.90 5.63
C VAL A 211 8.81 -0.90 4.30
N ALA A 212 9.78 -1.81 4.14
CA ALA A 212 10.49 -2.01 2.88
C ALA A 212 9.58 -2.41 1.71
N ALA A 213 8.41 -3.01 1.95
CA ALA A 213 7.41 -3.27 0.91
C ALA A 213 6.68 -2.00 0.43
N MET A 214 6.59 -0.99 1.29
CA MET A 214 5.92 0.28 0.98
C MET A 214 6.88 1.33 0.42
N LEU A 215 8.01 1.55 1.10
CA LEU A 215 8.96 2.61 0.77
C LEU A 215 10.11 2.12 -0.14
N GLY A 216 10.25 0.80 -0.30
CA GLY A 216 11.46 0.21 -0.86
C GLY A 216 12.64 0.30 0.12
N SER A 217 13.67 -0.48 -0.16
CA SER A 217 14.95 -0.38 0.55
C SER A 217 16.08 -0.86 -0.39
N PRO A 218 17.14 -0.06 -0.61
CA PRO A 218 18.24 -0.45 -1.48
C PRO A 218 18.85 -1.80 -1.09
N GLY A 219 19.02 -2.68 -2.07
CA GLY A 219 19.54 -4.04 -1.83
C GLY A 219 18.52 -5.02 -1.24
N GLN A 220 17.27 -4.62 -1.01
CA GLN A 220 16.26 -5.48 -0.37
C GLN A 220 15.10 -5.82 -1.29
N ALA A 221 15.31 -5.86 -2.61
CA ALA A 221 14.27 -6.15 -3.58
C ALA A 221 13.55 -7.48 -3.29
N ALA A 222 14.29 -8.56 -2.98
CA ALA A 222 13.73 -9.86 -2.61
C ALA A 222 12.94 -9.84 -1.30
N HIS A 223 13.29 -8.95 -0.37
CA HIS A 223 12.59 -8.80 0.91
C HIS A 223 11.30 -8.00 0.74
N ALA A 224 11.36 -6.84 0.07
CA ALA A 224 10.20 -6.01 -0.27
C ALA A 224 9.13 -6.82 -1.01
N ALA A 225 9.58 -7.62 -1.97
CA ALA A 225 8.85 -8.64 -2.69
C ALA A 225 8.09 -9.64 -1.81
N ALA A 226 8.81 -10.29 -0.89
CA ALA A 226 8.25 -11.31 0.00
C ALA A 226 7.19 -10.71 0.93
N ASN A 227 7.43 -9.50 1.41
CA ASN A 227 6.51 -8.76 2.29
C ASN A 227 5.26 -8.28 1.53
N SER A 228 5.44 -7.77 0.30
CA SER A 228 4.31 -7.37 -0.57
C SER A 228 3.38 -8.55 -0.87
N PHE A 229 3.91 -9.77 -0.95
CA PHE A 229 3.09 -10.97 -1.06
C PHE A 229 2.19 -11.19 0.17
N MET A 230 2.71 -11.00 1.37
CA MET A 230 1.93 -11.15 2.60
C MET A 230 0.87 -10.04 2.74
N ASP A 231 1.22 -8.81 2.36
CA ASP A 231 0.29 -7.68 2.29
C ASP A 231 -0.88 -8.02 1.36
N ALA A 232 -0.55 -8.53 0.17
CA ALA A 232 -1.49 -9.02 -0.81
C ALA A 232 -2.36 -10.19 -0.28
N LEU A 233 -1.75 -11.15 0.43
CA LEU A 233 -2.45 -12.29 1.00
C LEU A 233 -3.44 -11.87 2.10
N ALA A 234 -3.15 -10.82 2.87
CA ALA A 234 -4.10 -10.30 3.86
C ALA A 234 -5.41 -9.84 3.21
N PHE A 235 -5.32 -9.06 2.13
CA PHE A 235 -6.51 -8.67 1.36
C PHE A 235 -7.22 -9.88 0.73
N HIS A 236 -6.47 -10.88 0.27
CA HIS A 236 -7.06 -12.11 -0.26
C HIS A 236 -7.88 -12.84 0.81
N ARG A 237 -7.31 -13.05 2.00
CA ARG A 237 -8.00 -13.68 3.13
C ARG A 237 -9.26 -12.93 3.53
N ARG A 238 -9.18 -11.61 3.68
CA ARG A 238 -10.33 -10.76 4.04
C ARG A 238 -11.47 -10.83 3.02
N ARG A 239 -11.15 -10.87 1.72
CA ARG A 239 -12.16 -11.07 0.66
C ARG A 239 -12.80 -12.45 0.67
N SER A 240 -12.14 -13.43 1.27
CA SER A 240 -12.66 -14.78 1.52
C SER A 240 -13.31 -14.89 2.90
N ASN A 241 -13.64 -13.77 3.56
CA ASN A 241 -14.21 -13.69 4.91
C ASN A 241 -13.34 -14.34 5.99
N LEU A 242 -12.03 -14.44 5.78
CA LEU A 242 -11.08 -14.92 6.77
C LEU A 242 -10.36 -13.73 7.41
N THR A 243 -10.11 -13.83 8.72
CA THR A 243 -9.30 -12.82 9.43
C THR A 243 -7.89 -12.75 8.84
N ALA A 244 -7.38 -11.53 8.69
CA ALA A 244 -6.00 -11.25 8.35
C ALA A 244 -5.63 -9.79 8.64
N LEU A 245 -4.40 -9.59 9.12
CA LEU A 245 -3.78 -8.29 9.29
C LEU A 245 -2.34 -8.39 8.79
N SER A 246 -1.94 -7.56 7.83
CA SER A 246 -0.53 -7.39 7.49
C SER A 246 0.00 -6.08 8.04
N VAL A 247 1.06 -6.14 8.83
CA VAL A 247 1.68 -4.95 9.43
C VAL A 247 3.04 -4.71 8.80
N ASN A 248 3.22 -3.61 8.08
CA ASN A 248 4.52 -3.17 7.58
C ASN A 248 5.30 -2.48 8.70
N TRP A 249 6.04 -3.28 9.46
CA TRP A 249 6.85 -2.77 10.55
C TRP A 249 8.06 -1.97 10.05
N GLY A 250 8.29 -0.83 10.68
CA GLY A 250 9.58 -0.15 10.73
C GLY A 250 10.59 -0.90 11.59
N PRO A 251 11.80 -0.35 11.77
CA PRO A 251 12.79 -0.95 12.66
C PRO A 251 12.29 -0.95 14.10
N TRP A 252 12.53 -2.04 14.82
CA TRP A 252 12.28 -2.15 16.26
C TRP A 252 13.58 -1.83 17.00
N LYS A 253 13.50 -1.05 18.09
CA LYS A 253 14.65 -0.61 18.88
C LYS A 253 15.31 -1.77 19.63
N ASP A 254 14.49 -2.64 20.16
CA ASP A 254 14.82 -3.58 21.24
C ASP A 254 14.52 -5.04 20.87
N ALA A 255 14.00 -5.31 19.67
CA ALA A 255 13.73 -6.67 19.20
C ALA A 255 14.07 -6.88 17.71
N GLY A 256 14.36 -8.12 17.35
CA GLY A 256 14.63 -8.53 15.97
C GLY A 256 15.98 -8.06 15.43
N LYS A 257 16.23 -8.28 14.12
CA LYS A 257 17.53 -7.97 13.51
C LYS A 257 17.87 -6.48 13.44
N ALA A 258 16.86 -5.61 13.53
CA ALA A 258 17.02 -4.16 13.45
C ALA A 258 17.57 -3.54 14.74
N SER A 259 17.54 -4.26 15.87
CA SER A 259 18.15 -3.81 17.14
C SER A 259 19.69 -3.87 17.14
N ASN A 260 20.31 -4.37 16.07
CA ASN A 260 21.77 -4.28 15.91
C ASN A 260 22.19 -2.80 15.78
N ASN A 261 23.06 -2.36 16.71
CA ASN A 261 23.49 -0.96 16.84
C ASN A 261 24.00 -0.33 15.52
N SER A 262 24.70 -1.08 14.67
CA SER A 262 25.24 -0.54 13.42
C SER A 262 24.15 -0.30 12.37
N LEU A 263 23.21 -1.23 12.23
CA LEU A 263 22.07 -1.13 11.32
C LEU A 263 21.06 -0.07 11.80
N SER A 264 20.80 -0.02 13.11
CA SER A 264 19.93 0.99 13.73
C SER A 264 20.44 2.41 13.48
N LYS A 265 21.76 2.64 13.62
CA LYS A 265 22.39 3.93 13.33
C LYS A 265 22.24 4.33 11.86
N ALA A 266 22.52 3.41 10.93
CA ALA A 266 22.40 3.66 9.49
C ALA A 266 20.96 4.00 9.07
N LEU A 267 19.95 3.34 9.64
CA LEU A 267 18.54 3.64 9.38
C LEU A 267 18.12 5.00 9.97
N THR A 268 18.59 5.31 11.17
CA THR A 268 18.36 6.60 11.84
C THR A 268 18.96 7.76 11.03
N GLU A 269 20.14 7.59 10.46
CA GLU A 269 20.78 8.57 9.57
C GLU A 269 19.96 8.83 8.30
N ARG A 270 19.24 7.81 7.81
CA ARG A 270 18.29 7.93 6.68
C ARG A 270 16.94 8.52 7.08
N GLY A 271 16.73 8.84 8.36
CA GLY A 271 15.48 9.37 8.86
C GLY A 271 14.42 8.32 9.20
N LEU A 272 14.79 7.05 9.36
CA LEU A 272 13.89 6.00 9.83
C LEU A 272 14.30 5.58 11.25
N ASP A 273 13.59 6.09 12.25
CA ASP A 273 13.88 5.80 13.65
C ASP A 273 13.21 4.48 14.08
N GLY A 274 13.78 3.83 15.10
CA GLY A 274 13.20 2.65 15.70
C GLY A 274 11.95 2.93 16.53
N ILE A 275 11.02 1.98 16.55
CA ILE A 275 9.86 1.95 17.47
C ILE A 275 10.18 1.02 18.64
N SER A 276 9.70 1.34 19.85
CA SER A 276 9.87 0.43 21.00
C SER A 276 8.92 -0.76 20.91
N SER A 277 9.26 -1.91 21.48
CA SER A 277 8.33 -3.05 21.51
C SER A 277 7.00 -2.71 22.20
N ALA A 278 7.05 -1.91 23.28
CA ALA A 278 5.84 -1.48 23.99
C ALA A 278 4.89 -0.68 23.08
N ASP A 279 5.39 0.39 22.43
CA ASP A 279 4.56 1.20 21.51
C ASP A 279 4.05 0.35 20.33
N ALA A 280 4.88 -0.58 19.84
CA ALA A 280 4.52 -1.46 18.75
C ALA A 280 3.39 -2.42 19.16
N PHE A 281 3.42 -2.95 20.38
CA PHE A 281 2.40 -3.87 20.87
C PHE A 281 1.09 -3.17 21.26
N ASP A 282 1.14 -1.95 21.81
CA ASP A 282 -0.06 -1.15 22.03
C ASP A 282 -0.82 -0.94 20.71
N ILE A 283 -0.12 -0.53 19.66
CA ILE A 283 -0.72 -0.34 18.33
C ILE A 283 -1.13 -1.67 17.71
N PHE A 284 -0.30 -2.71 17.83
CA PHE A 284 -0.67 -4.07 17.41
C PHE A 284 -2.00 -4.46 18.04
N ASP A 285 -2.22 -4.06 19.29
CA ASP A 285 -3.39 -4.46 20.01
C ASP A 285 -4.67 -3.83 19.49
N GLU A 286 -4.61 -2.52 19.29
CA GLU A 286 -5.67 -1.73 18.67
C GLU A 286 -6.01 -2.24 17.25
N LEU A 287 -5.01 -2.63 16.46
CA LEU A 287 -5.21 -3.03 15.08
C LEU A 287 -5.96 -4.35 14.91
N ILE A 288 -5.69 -5.31 15.80
CA ILE A 288 -6.47 -6.55 15.83
C ILE A 288 -7.92 -6.25 16.21
N ALA A 289 -8.14 -5.40 17.22
CA ALA A 289 -9.49 -5.03 17.67
C ALA A 289 -10.27 -4.22 16.61
N ALA A 290 -9.57 -3.36 15.85
CA ALA A 290 -10.15 -2.57 14.77
C ALA A 290 -10.38 -3.37 13.47
N GLU A 291 -10.01 -4.65 13.43
CA GLU A 291 -10.05 -5.52 12.26
C GLU A 291 -9.35 -4.91 11.02
N ALA A 292 -8.26 -4.19 11.24
CA ALA A 292 -7.47 -3.65 10.14
C ALA A 292 -6.98 -4.79 9.24
N THR A 293 -6.88 -4.51 7.93
CA THR A 293 -6.37 -5.49 6.95
C THR A 293 -4.90 -5.28 6.66
N HIS A 294 -4.47 -4.03 6.51
CA HIS A 294 -3.13 -3.67 6.09
C HIS A 294 -2.76 -2.28 6.61
N ILE A 295 -1.62 -2.15 7.27
CA ILE A 295 -1.14 -0.88 7.82
C ILE A 295 0.38 -0.88 7.97
N GLY A 296 1.01 0.28 7.79
CA GLY A 296 2.42 0.49 8.10
C GLY A 296 2.60 1.26 9.41
N ILE A 297 3.51 0.78 10.25
CA ILE A 297 3.86 1.41 11.53
C ILE A 297 5.36 1.63 11.54
N PHE A 298 5.77 2.89 11.40
CA PHE A 298 7.18 3.27 11.36
C PHE A 298 7.35 4.72 11.78
N SER A 299 8.49 5.05 12.39
CA SER A 299 8.85 6.42 12.73
C SER A 299 9.71 7.02 11.62
N LEU A 300 9.17 8.00 10.91
CA LEU A 300 9.82 8.66 9.78
C LEU A 300 10.09 10.13 10.09
N LYS A 301 11.32 10.59 9.82
CA LYS A 301 11.73 11.99 9.71
C LYS A 301 11.72 12.38 8.22
N PRO A 302 10.62 12.97 7.71
CA PRO A 302 10.41 13.13 6.27
C PRO A 302 11.52 13.91 5.58
N GLN A 303 12.00 14.98 6.21
CA GLN A 303 13.06 15.82 5.66
C GLN A 303 14.36 15.03 5.44
N LYS A 304 14.86 14.32 6.47
CA LYS A 304 16.06 13.48 6.35
C LYS A 304 15.89 12.36 5.32
N TRP A 305 14.70 11.76 5.28
CA TRP A 305 14.39 10.72 4.29
C TRP A 305 14.45 11.25 2.86
N LEU A 306 13.85 12.41 2.59
CA LEU A 306 13.85 13.05 1.27
C LEU A 306 15.23 13.62 0.88
N GLU A 307 16.06 14.01 1.84
CA GLU A 307 17.46 14.38 1.61
C GLU A 307 18.29 13.17 1.17
N TYR A 308 18.08 12.01 1.80
CA TYR A 308 18.77 10.78 1.45
C TYR A 308 18.27 10.16 0.14
N TYR A 309 16.97 10.28 -0.15
CA TYR A 309 16.32 9.74 -1.34
C TYR A 309 15.70 10.86 -2.21
N PRO A 310 16.52 11.74 -2.83
CA PRO A 310 16.03 12.93 -3.53
C PRO A 310 15.12 12.62 -4.72
N HIS A 311 15.30 11.45 -5.36
CA HIS A 311 14.45 10.99 -6.47
C HIS A 311 13.00 10.70 -6.03
N LEU A 312 12.75 10.48 -4.73
CA LEU A 312 11.39 10.25 -4.20
C LEU A 312 10.58 11.53 -4.05
N LYS A 313 11.21 12.72 -4.07
CA LYS A 313 10.51 14.02 -4.11
C LYS A 313 9.57 14.12 -5.31
N ASP A 314 9.92 13.44 -6.40
CA ASP A 314 9.13 13.42 -7.62
C ASP A 314 8.00 12.39 -7.62
N SER A 315 7.91 11.54 -6.59
CA SER A 315 6.84 10.56 -6.48
C SER A 315 5.59 11.22 -5.90
N GLY A 316 4.46 11.21 -6.62
CA GLY A 316 3.23 11.81 -6.08
C GLY A 316 2.55 10.96 -5.00
N TYR A 317 3.01 9.72 -4.77
CA TYR A 317 2.61 8.97 -3.58
C TYR A 317 3.26 9.52 -2.31
N LEU A 318 4.52 9.96 -2.38
CA LEU A 318 5.25 10.50 -1.22
C LEU A 318 5.34 12.02 -1.23
N SER A 319 4.70 12.71 -2.18
CA SER A 319 4.71 14.17 -2.23
C SER A 319 4.12 14.80 -0.97
N GLU A 320 3.19 14.12 -0.29
CA GLU A 320 2.64 14.54 1.01
C GLU A 320 3.68 14.59 2.15
N LEU A 321 4.84 13.96 1.96
CA LEU A 321 5.97 14.00 2.90
C LEU A 321 6.84 15.25 2.71
N ASP A 322 6.75 15.95 1.57
CA ASP A 322 7.49 17.19 1.33
C ASP A 322 6.85 18.36 2.09
N PRO A 323 7.57 19.04 3.01
CA PRO A 323 7.09 20.23 3.69
C PRO A 323 6.58 21.32 2.74
N LYS A 324 7.19 21.48 1.55
CA LYS A 324 6.78 22.48 0.55
C LYS A 324 5.43 22.15 -0.08
N PHE A 325 5.14 20.86 -0.25
CA PHE A 325 3.83 20.38 -0.71
C PHE A 325 2.74 20.68 0.33
N LYS A 326 3.09 20.67 1.63
CA LYS A 326 2.19 21.09 2.72
C LYS A 326 2.04 22.60 2.82
N GLU A 327 3.10 23.39 2.68
CA GLU A 327 3.03 24.87 2.70
C GLU A 327 2.10 25.41 1.60
N THR A 328 2.13 24.80 0.41
CA THR A 328 1.20 25.11 -0.69
C THR A 328 -0.27 24.84 -0.30
N LEU A 329 -0.54 23.93 0.65
CA LEU A 329 -1.88 23.68 1.19
C LEU A 329 -2.25 24.63 2.33
N THR A 330 -1.28 25.05 3.14
CA THR A 330 -1.54 25.96 4.28
C THR A 330 -1.87 27.37 3.81
N GLU A 331 -1.30 27.82 2.69
CA GLU A 331 -1.71 29.07 2.02
C GLU A 331 -3.14 29.03 1.46
N VAL A 332 -3.74 27.84 1.31
CA VAL A 332 -5.14 27.62 0.85
C VAL A 332 -6.03 27.16 2.02
N LYS A 333 -5.60 27.35 3.28
CA LYS A 333 -6.34 26.92 4.47
C LYS A 333 -6.49 28.05 5.49
N SER A 334 -7.05 29.17 5.05
CA SER A 334 -7.58 30.18 5.96
C SER A 334 -9.07 30.41 5.72
N GLY A 335 -9.90 29.35 5.77
CA GLY A 335 -11.34 29.49 5.64
C GLY A 335 -12.09 28.16 5.60
N LYS A 336 -13.38 28.15 5.99
CA LYS A 336 -14.23 26.96 6.12
C LYS A 336 -14.61 26.31 4.77
N SER A 337 -14.25 26.92 3.64
CA SER A 337 -14.47 26.42 2.28
C SER A 337 -13.53 27.12 1.27
N LEU A 338 -13.23 26.47 0.14
CA LEU A 338 -12.46 27.07 -0.98
C LEU A 338 -13.06 28.41 -1.45
N MET A 339 -14.37 28.59 -1.28
CA MET A 339 -15.08 29.82 -1.63
C MET A 339 -14.67 30.98 -0.72
N ASP A 340 -14.49 30.73 0.58
CA ASP A 340 -14.04 31.74 1.54
C ASP A 340 -12.62 32.21 1.21
N ASP A 341 -11.74 31.26 0.88
CA ASP A 341 -10.36 31.56 0.49
C ASP A 341 -10.29 32.38 -0.83
N LEU A 342 -11.15 32.05 -1.81
CA LEU A 342 -11.22 32.81 -3.06
C LEU A 342 -11.78 34.22 -2.85
N LEU A 343 -12.76 34.40 -1.97
CA LEU A 343 -13.32 35.71 -1.65
C LEU A 343 -12.35 36.59 -0.86
N ALA A 344 -11.44 36.00 -0.08
CA ALA A 344 -10.39 36.70 0.67
C ALA A 344 -9.27 37.29 -0.20
N VAL A 345 -9.19 36.85 -1.46
CA VAL A 345 -8.14 37.25 -2.42
C VAL A 345 -8.71 38.20 -3.49
N LEU A 346 -7.88 39.10 -4.00
CA LEU A 346 -8.26 40.06 -5.05
C LEU A 346 -8.76 39.33 -6.31
N PRO A 347 -9.78 39.84 -7.03
CA PRO A 347 -10.35 39.20 -8.23
C PRO A 347 -9.32 38.76 -9.28
N ARG A 348 -8.25 39.54 -9.46
CA ARG A 348 -7.11 39.26 -10.37
C ARG A 348 -6.28 38.02 -9.98
N GLU A 349 -6.26 37.65 -8.70
CA GLU A 349 -5.44 36.57 -8.14
C GLU A 349 -6.23 35.26 -7.97
N ARG A 350 -7.57 35.34 -7.94
CA ARG A 350 -8.47 34.18 -7.77
C ARG A 350 -8.28 33.11 -8.84
N ARG A 351 -8.08 33.51 -10.10
CA ARG A 351 -7.83 32.58 -11.21
C ARG A 351 -6.55 31.77 -11.02
N ASN A 352 -5.47 32.43 -10.60
CA ASN A 352 -4.19 31.77 -10.34
C ASN A 352 -4.28 30.82 -9.15
N MET A 353 -5.02 31.20 -8.11
CA MET A 353 -5.31 30.34 -6.97
C MET A 353 -6.06 29.08 -7.39
N LEU A 354 -7.15 29.22 -8.16
CA LEU A 354 -7.90 28.08 -8.72
C LEU A 354 -7.02 27.16 -9.55
N ILE A 355 -6.22 27.71 -10.46
CA ILE A 355 -5.29 26.92 -11.30
C ILE A 355 -4.31 26.15 -10.41
N LYS A 356 -3.70 26.78 -9.41
CA LYS A 356 -2.79 26.11 -8.46
C LYS A 356 -3.50 24.97 -7.71
N THR A 357 -4.70 25.21 -7.19
CA THR A 357 -5.48 24.21 -6.46
C THR A 357 -5.87 23.01 -7.35
N ILE A 358 -6.28 23.26 -8.59
CA ILE A 358 -6.63 22.19 -9.55
C ILE A 358 -5.38 21.43 -9.97
N LYS A 359 -4.28 22.13 -10.25
CA LYS A 359 -2.97 21.55 -10.58
C LYS A 359 -2.52 20.59 -9.50
N TYR A 360 -2.69 20.98 -8.24
CA TYR A 360 -2.40 20.16 -7.07
C TYR A 360 -3.26 18.89 -7.02
N GLN A 361 -4.58 19.01 -7.18
CA GLN A 361 -5.47 17.85 -7.14
C GLN A 361 -5.19 16.88 -8.30
N ALA A 362 -4.85 17.40 -9.48
CA ALA A 362 -4.47 16.60 -10.63
C ALA A 362 -3.16 15.85 -10.36
N ALA A 363 -2.13 16.54 -9.85
CA ALA A 363 -0.85 15.97 -9.49
C ALA A 363 -0.99 14.84 -8.45
N LYS A 364 -1.86 15.04 -7.44
CA LYS A 364 -2.17 14.05 -6.42
C LYS A 364 -2.80 12.77 -6.99
N VAL A 365 -3.82 12.91 -7.85
CA VAL A 365 -4.52 11.75 -8.45
C VAL A 365 -3.63 11.01 -9.46
N LEU A 366 -2.82 11.76 -10.19
CA LEU A 366 -1.87 11.19 -11.15
C LEU A 366 -0.61 10.61 -10.48
N GLY A 367 -0.40 10.89 -9.19
CA GLY A 367 0.76 10.40 -8.46
C GLY A 367 2.07 10.99 -8.98
N MET A 368 2.06 12.27 -9.36
CA MET A 368 3.22 12.97 -9.90
C MET A 368 3.51 14.29 -9.17
N ASN A 369 4.73 14.81 -9.35
CA ASN A 369 5.12 16.12 -8.84
C ASN A 369 4.34 17.25 -9.56
N ILE A 370 3.89 18.24 -8.78
CA ILE A 370 3.22 19.44 -9.28
C ILE A 370 4.07 20.20 -10.30
N ASP A 371 5.40 20.25 -10.14
CA ASP A 371 6.31 21.00 -11.03
C ASP A 371 6.40 20.38 -12.43
N LYS A 372 6.16 19.07 -12.55
CA LYS A 372 6.19 18.35 -13.84
C LYS A 372 4.89 18.45 -14.63
N LEU A 373 3.83 18.97 -14.01
CA LEU A 373 2.52 19.11 -14.63
C LEU A 373 2.41 20.49 -15.28
N ASP A 374 2.50 20.54 -16.61
CA ASP A 374 2.23 21.78 -17.33
C ASP A 374 0.72 22.04 -17.34
N SER A 375 0.30 23.26 -16.98
CA SER A 375 -1.11 23.63 -16.90
C SER A 375 -1.79 23.74 -18.28
N LYS A 376 -1.01 23.75 -19.35
CA LYS A 376 -1.46 23.85 -20.75
C LYS A 376 -1.49 22.52 -21.48
N ILE A 377 -0.89 21.46 -20.91
CA ILE A 377 -0.87 20.14 -21.53
C ILE A 377 -2.11 19.35 -21.08
N PRO A 378 -2.79 18.64 -22.00
CA PRO A 378 -3.90 17.74 -21.66
C PRO A 378 -3.54 16.73 -20.57
N LEU A 379 -4.36 16.60 -19.52
CA LEU A 379 -4.15 15.68 -18.41
C LEU A 379 -4.11 14.20 -18.87
N GLN A 380 -4.75 13.89 -19.99
CA GLN A 380 -4.73 12.57 -20.62
C GLN A 380 -3.31 12.15 -21.03
N ASN A 381 -2.46 13.11 -21.43
CA ASN A 381 -1.07 12.85 -21.79
C ASN A 381 -0.22 12.44 -20.58
N TYR A 382 -0.68 12.78 -19.37
CA TYR A 382 -0.08 12.39 -18.10
C TYR A 382 -0.70 11.11 -17.51
N GLY A 383 -1.61 10.45 -18.23
CA GLY A 383 -2.22 9.19 -17.79
C GLY A 383 -3.52 9.35 -17.00
N LEU A 384 -4.25 10.47 -17.19
CA LEU A 384 -5.62 10.60 -16.70
C LEU A 384 -6.56 9.69 -17.51
N ASP A 385 -6.81 8.49 -17.01
CA ASP A 385 -7.76 7.52 -17.57
C ASP A 385 -9.18 7.66 -16.97
N SER A 386 -10.12 6.81 -17.39
CA SER A 386 -11.52 6.84 -16.95
C SER A 386 -11.70 6.67 -15.43
N LEU A 387 -10.84 5.90 -14.76
CA LEU A 387 -10.93 5.66 -13.32
C LEU A 387 -10.33 6.84 -12.55
N ARG A 388 -9.16 7.32 -12.97
CA ARG A 388 -8.51 8.49 -12.36
C ARG A 388 -9.31 9.78 -12.57
N ALA A 389 -9.97 9.93 -13.70
CA ALA A 389 -10.87 11.06 -13.92
C ALA A 389 -12.04 11.08 -12.93
N LEU A 390 -12.54 9.90 -12.50
CA LEU A 390 -13.59 9.80 -11.49
C LEU A 390 -13.10 10.23 -10.12
N GLU A 391 -11.90 9.79 -9.72
CA GLU A 391 -11.25 10.19 -8.48
C GLU A 391 -10.96 11.70 -8.45
N PHE A 392 -10.44 12.23 -9.56
CA PHE A 392 -10.17 13.65 -9.72
C PHE A 392 -11.44 14.49 -9.66
N ARG A 393 -12.51 14.06 -10.33
CA ARG A 393 -13.84 14.67 -10.22
C ARG A 393 -14.31 14.69 -8.76
N ASN A 394 -14.26 13.56 -8.05
CA ASN A 394 -14.68 13.49 -6.64
C ASN A 394 -13.89 14.46 -5.75
N ALA A 395 -12.59 14.62 -6.01
CA ALA A 395 -11.76 15.58 -5.31
C ALA A 395 -12.20 17.03 -5.58
N LEU A 396 -12.51 17.36 -6.83
CA LEU A 396 -13.01 18.69 -7.21
C LEU A 396 -14.41 18.97 -6.65
N GLU A 397 -15.33 18.00 -6.65
CA GLU A 397 -16.66 18.15 -6.06
C GLU A 397 -16.57 18.41 -4.55
N LYS A 398 -15.66 17.71 -3.87
CA LYS A 398 -15.44 17.90 -2.43
C LYS A 398 -14.88 19.28 -2.10
N LEU A 399 -14.00 19.81 -2.95
CA LEU A 399 -13.41 21.14 -2.77
C LEU A 399 -14.39 22.27 -3.07
N THR A 400 -15.13 22.12 -4.16
CA THR A 400 -16.06 23.15 -4.66
C THR A 400 -17.42 23.08 -3.98
N GLN A 401 -17.75 21.96 -3.33
CA GLN A 401 -19.09 21.64 -2.83
C GLN A 401 -20.18 21.73 -3.91
N ARG A 402 -19.81 21.58 -5.18
CA ARG A 402 -20.70 21.57 -6.35
C ARG A 402 -20.61 20.23 -7.06
N LYS A 403 -21.70 19.85 -7.74
CA LYS A 403 -21.71 18.64 -8.60
C LYS A 403 -20.99 18.93 -9.92
N ILE A 404 -20.10 18.03 -10.33
CA ILE A 404 -19.27 18.16 -11.53
C ILE A 404 -19.45 16.89 -12.36
N SER A 405 -19.80 17.04 -13.65
CA SER A 405 -19.89 15.88 -14.55
C SER A 405 -18.50 15.29 -14.83
N ALA A 406 -18.38 13.96 -14.90
CA ALA A 406 -17.11 13.31 -15.23
C ALA A 406 -16.58 13.73 -16.62
N VAL A 407 -17.47 14.08 -17.55
CA VAL A 407 -17.13 14.53 -18.92
C VAL A 407 -16.32 15.84 -18.92
N VAL A 408 -16.34 16.61 -17.83
CA VAL A 408 -15.61 17.88 -17.69
C VAL A 408 -14.11 17.71 -17.95
N CYS A 409 -13.50 16.59 -17.54
CA CYS A 409 -12.07 16.33 -17.76
C CYS A 409 -11.72 16.11 -19.25
N TRP A 410 -12.70 15.79 -20.09
CA TRP A 410 -12.53 15.65 -21.55
C TRP A 410 -12.91 16.92 -22.30
N LYS A 411 -13.91 17.65 -21.81
CA LYS A 411 -14.34 18.93 -22.38
C LYS A 411 -13.30 20.04 -22.10
N TYR A 412 -12.65 19.97 -20.95
CA TYR A 412 -11.61 20.89 -20.50
C TYR A 412 -10.37 20.07 -20.14
N PRO A 413 -9.58 19.62 -21.14
CA PRO A 413 -8.47 18.69 -20.93
C PRO A 413 -7.29 19.26 -20.14
N THR A 414 -7.13 20.59 -20.05
CA THR A 414 -5.99 21.22 -19.38
C THR A 414 -6.37 21.83 -18.03
N VAL A 415 -5.39 22.01 -17.14
CA VAL A 415 -5.62 22.65 -15.83
C VAL A 415 -6.07 24.11 -16.00
N GLU A 416 -5.53 24.85 -16.97
CA GLU A 416 -5.98 26.22 -17.25
C GLU A 416 -7.45 26.27 -17.70
N GLN A 417 -7.87 25.33 -18.54
CA GLN A 417 -9.25 25.25 -19.02
C GLN A 417 -10.20 24.85 -17.90
N LEU A 418 -9.80 23.89 -17.04
CA LEU A 418 -10.54 23.53 -15.84
C LEU A 418 -10.64 24.68 -14.85
N GLY A 419 -9.57 25.47 -14.68
CA GLY A 419 -9.57 26.69 -13.86
C GLY A 419 -10.59 27.71 -14.35
N GLY A 420 -10.66 27.93 -15.66
CA GLY A 420 -11.68 28.78 -16.27
C GLY A 420 -13.11 28.25 -16.05
N PHE A 421 -13.33 26.95 -16.27
CA PHE A 421 -14.62 26.31 -16.05
C PHE A 421 -15.08 26.39 -14.59
N LEU A 422 -14.19 26.11 -13.63
CA LEU A 422 -14.53 26.17 -12.21
C LEU A 422 -14.74 27.59 -11.72
N ALA A 423 -14.03 28.59 -12.26
CA ALA A 423 -14.30 29.99 -11.97
C ALA A 423 -15.73 30.39 -12.39
N GLN A 424 -16.18 29.93 -13.57
CA GLN A 424 -17.56 30.14 -14.03
C GLN A 424 -18.58 29.38 -13.17
N LEU A 425 -18.30 28.12 -12.83
CA LEU A 425 -19.19 27.29 -12.02
C LEU A 425 -19.38 27.83 -10.59
N LEU A 426 -18.36 28.48 -10.05
CA LEU A 426 -18.37 29.09 -8.72
C LEU A 426 -18.86 30.54 -8.73
N GLU A 427 -19.19 31.10 -9.90
CA GLU A 427 -19.63 32.50 -10.06
C GLU A 427 -18.62 33.51 -9.48
N VAL A 428 -17.32 33.20 -9.60
CA VAL A 428 -16.25 34.05 -9.06
C VAL A 428 -15.78 35.01 -10.14
N GLU A 429 -15.89 36.31 -9.86
CA GLU A 429 -15.28 37.34 -10.71
C GLU A 429 -13.77 37.14 -10.80
N THR A 430 -13.30 36.90 -12.03
CA THR A 430 -11.89 36.84 -12.38
C THR A 430 -11.66 37.88 -13.47
N GLU A 431 -10.72 38.81 -13.28
CA GLU A 431 -10.36 39.73 -14.35
C GLU A 431 -9.71 38.93 -15.48
N THR A 432 -10.35 38.91 -16.65
CA THR A 432 -9.77 38.36 -17.86
C THR A 432 -8.59 39.21 -18.30
N SER A 433 -7.37 38.68 -18.14
CA SER A 433 -6.27 39.08 -19.02
C SER A 433 -6.69 38.76 -20.45
N GLN A 434 -6.80 39.78 -21.29
CA GLN A 434 -7.11 39.66 -22.70
C GLN A 434 -6.04 38.79 -23.38
N ALA A 435 -6.35 37.51 -23.56
CA ALA A 435 -5.77 36.70 -24.62
C ALA A 435 -6.83 36.58 -25.71
N GLU A 436 -6.50 37.10 -26.89
CA GLU A 436 -7.37 37.21 -28.05
C GLU A 436 -8.13 35.91 -28.34
N ALA A 437 -9.46 36.04 -28.42
CA ALA A 437 -10.28 35.08 -29.14
C ALA A 437 -9.80 35.03 -30.60
N PRO A 438 -9.62 33.84 -31.22
CA PRO A 438 -9.31 33.78 -32.63
C PRO A 438 -10.50 34.35 -33.41
N LYS A 439 -10.27 35.48 -34.07
CA LYS A 439 -11.24 36.12 -34.97
C LYS A 439 -11.64 35.13 -36.06
N ALA A 440 -12.95 34.98 -36.23
CA ALA A 440 -13.53 34.34 -37.40
C ALA A 440 -13.12 35.09 -38.68
N GLY A 441 -12.57 34.37 -39.65
CA GLY A 441 -12.40 34.82 -41.03
C GLY A 441 -11.17 34.26 -41.73
N ASN A 442 -11.27 33.08 -42.36
CA ASN A 442 -11.61 32.98 -43.78
C ASN A 442 -11.67 31.50 -44.22
N LYS A 443 -12.62 31.20 -45.11
CA LYS A 443 -12.97 29.86 -45.61
C LYS A 443 -11.77 29.13 -46.24
N ARG A 444 -11.48 27.92 -45.75
CA ARG A 444 -11.13 26.76 -46.59
C ARG A 444 -11.91 25.55 -46.08
N SER A 445 -12.57 24.89 -47.01
CA SER A 445 -13.50 23.78 -46.81
C SER A 445 -12.79 22.54 -46.25
N GLU A 446 -13.08 22.21 -45.00
CA GLU A 446 -12.89 20.85 -44.46
C GLU A 446 -14.22 20.40 -43.85
N GLY A 447 -14.67 19.22 -44.27
CA GLY A 447 -16.00 18.69 -44.06
C GLY A 447 -16.38 18.56 -42.57
N ASN A 448 -17.52 19.13 -42.24
CA ASN A 448 -18.14 19.15 -40.92
C ASN A 448 -18.53 17.72 -40.49
N PHE A 449 -17.98 17.20 -39.38
CA PHE A 449 -18.18 15.82 -38.90
C PHE A 449 -19.36 15.65 -37.92
N ASN A 450 -20.30 16.61 -37.85
CA ASN A 450 -21.38 16.61 -36.86
C ASN A 450 -22.76 16.14 -37.38
N ASP A 451 -22.85 15.58 -38.58
CA ASP A 451 -24.15 15.20 -39.16
C ASP A 451 -24.20 13.77 -39.75
N ILE A 452 -23.58 12.79 -39.07
CA ILE A 452 -23.69 11.37 -39.48
C ILE A 452 -25.13 10.84 -39.37
N ARG A 453 -26.01 11.52 -38.61
CA ARG A 453 -27.42 11.12 -38.45
C ARG A 453 -28.34 11.60 -39.56
N SER A 454 -27.87 12.43 -40.48
CA SER A 454 -28.68 13.01 -41.57
C SER A 454 -28.22 12.58 -42.97
N LEU A 455 -27.21 11.73 -43.09
CA LEU A 455 -26.72 11.20 -44.36
C LEU A 455 -27.52 9.97 -44.79
N SER A 456 -27.77 9.86 -46.09
CA SER A 456 -28.30 8.63 -46.69
C SER A 456 -27.26 7.50 -46.67
N GLU A 457 -27.70 6.24 -46.77
CA GLU A 457 -26.79 5.09 -46.83
C GLU A 457 -25.77 5.21 -47.97
N ALA A 458 -26.17 5.77 -49.11
CA ALA A 458 -25.30 5.96 -50.26
C ALA A 458 -24.17 6.98 -49.99
N GLU A 459 -24.46 8.07 -49.28
CA GLU A 459 -23.48 9.11 -48.94
C GLU A 459 -22.50 8.63 -47.86
N THR A 460 -22.98 7.79 -46.95
CA THR A 460 -22.14 7.17 -45.91
C THR A 460 -21.13 6.21 -46.51
N LEU A 461 -21.54 5.45 -47.54
CA LEU A 461 -20.69 4.49 -48.25
C LEU A 461 -19.59 5.19 -49.06
N ASP A 462 -19.91 6.29 -49.74
CA ASP A 462 -18.93 7.11 -50.48
C ASP A 462 -17.87 7.72 -49.54
N LEU A 463 -18.29 8.18 -48.35
CA LEU A 463 -17.39 8.79 -47.37
C LEU A 463 -16.44 7.77 -46.72
N LEU A 464 -16.92 6.54 -46.51
CA LEU A 464 -16.12 5.40 -46.05
C LEU A 464 -15.11 4.96 -47.11
N GLN A 465 -15.53 4.89 -48.37
CA GLN A 465 -14.66 4.46 -49.47
C GLN A 465 -13.51 5.45 -49.71
N LYS A 466 -13.78 6.76 -49.68
CA LYS A 466 -12.74 7.81 -49.75
C LYS A 466 -11.73 7.75 -48.61
N LYS A 467 -12.15 7.40 -47.39
CA LYS A 467 -11.21 7.22 -46.26
C LYS A 467 -10.39 5.95 -46.38
N LEU A 468 -10.96 4.88 -46.94
CA LEU A 468 -10.24 3.62 -47.13
C LEU A 468 -9.16 3.74 -48.21
N GLU A 469 -9.38 4.59 -49.21
CA GLU A 469 -8.39 4.94 -50.23
C GLU A 469 -7.29 5.86 -49.69
N ALA A 470 -7.61 6.77 -48.77
CA ALA A 470 -6.63 7.64 -48.11
C ALA A 470 -5.70 6.91 -47.11
N LEU A 471 -5.97 5.63 -46.82
CA LEU A 471 -5.18 4.78 -45.91
C LEU A 471 -4.30 3.75 -46.66
N LYS A 472 -4.31 3.75 -47.99
CA LYS A 472 -3.37 3.03 -48.84
C LYS A 472 -2.26 3.97 -49.29
#